data_AF-A0A3L7QCL2-F1
#
_entry.id   AF-A0A3L7QCL2-F1
#
_cell.length_a   1.000
_cell.length_b   1.000
_cell.length_c   1.000
_cell.angle_alpha   90.00
_cell.angle_beta   90.00
_cell.angle_gamma   90.00
#
_symmetry.space_group_name_H-M   'P 1'
#
loop_
_entity.id
_entity.type
_entity.pdbx_description
1 polymer ?
#
loop_
_entity_poly.entity_id
_entity_poly.type
_entity_poly.pdbx_seq_one_letter_code
_entity_poly.pdbx_strand_id
1 'polypeptide(L)'
;MTITKGLGTVMGTGFGFGAMGAFVGFLIGKYAPDFYRVAFSGVNPPPFDPPVLGLALGLVQGLMVGIGVGLIVVLAVTWSEKRLPVPERST
;
A
#
# COMPACT_ATOMS: atom_id res chain seq x y z
N MET A 1 -13.18 -18.02 5.92
CA MET A 1 -12.17 -17.55 4.95
C MET A 1 -10.99 -18.51 4.93
N THR A 2 -10.55 -18.97 3.76
CA THR A 2 -9.34 -19.82 3.64
C THR A 2 -8.08 -18.95 3.63
N ILE A 3 -6.96 -19.48 4.16
CA ILE A 3 -5.67 -18.75 4.26
C ILE A 3 -5.24 -18.20 2.90
N THR A 4 -5.44 -18.97 1.83
CA THR A 4 -5.12 -18.57 0.45
C THR A 4 -5.91 -17.35 0.00
N LYS A 5 -7.19 -17.24 0.37
CA LYS A 5 -8.02 -16.07 0.04
C LYS A 5 -7.56 -14.83 0.80
N GLY A 6 -7.22 -14.97 2.08
CA GLY A 6 -6.67 -13.86 2.88
C GLY A 6 -5.34 -13.36 2.39
N LEU A 7 -4.42 -14.27 2.07
CA LEU A 7 -3.13 -13.91 1.49
C LEU A 7 -3.32 -13.21 0.14
N GLY A 8 -4.25 -13.71 -0.69
CA GLY A 8 -4.61 -13.09 -1.96
C GLY A 8 -5.14 -11.66 -1.81
N THR A 9 -5.98 -11.39 -0.81
CA THR A 9 -6.48 -10.04 -0.52
C THR A 9 -5.35 -9.09 -0.13
N VAL A 10 -4.46 -9.50 0.79
CA VAL A 10 -3.34 -8.67 1.24
C VAL A 10 -2.35 -8.40 0.11
N MET A 11 -2.04 -9.42 -0.71
CA MET A 11 -1.19 -9.24 -1.88
C MET A 11 -1.85 -8.31 -2.90
N GLY A 12 -3.13 -8.48 -3.18
CA GLY A 12 -3.87 -7.64 -4.14
C GLY A 12 -3.89 -6.16 -3.72
N THR A 13 -4.18 -5.88 -2.45
CA THR A 13 -4.14 -4.50 -1.94
C THR A 13 -2.70 -3.96 -1.87
N GLY A 14 -1.75 -4.77 -1.43
CA GLY A 14 -0.33 -4.42 -1.41
C GLY A 14 0.19 -3.98 -2.78
N PHE A 15 -0.02 -4.79 -3.82
CA PHE A 15 0.39 -4.46 -5.17
C PHE A 15 -0.37 -3.27 -5.75
N GLY A 16 -1.69 -3.18 -5.52
CA GLY A 16 -2.51 -2.07 -6.03
C GLY A 16 -2.08 -0.71 -5.46
N PHE A 17 -1.98 -0.62 -4.13
CA PHE A 17 -1.53 0.61 -3.48
C PHE A 17 -0.04 0.86 -3.69
N GLY A 18 0.79 -0.18 -3.79
CA GLY A 18 2.22 -0.07 -4.12
C GLY A 18 2.45 0.53 -5.50
N ALA A 19 1.76 0.02 -6.53
CA ALA A 19 1.84 0.56 -7.89
C ALA A 19 1.30 2.00 -7.97
N MET A 20 0.19 2.28 -7.29
CA MET A 20 -0.38 3.63 -7.24
C MET A 20 0.54 4.61 -6.51
N GLY A 21 1.12 4.21 -5.37
CA GLY A 21 2.09 5.00 -4.64
C GLY A 21 3.35 5.28 -5.45
N ALA A 22 3.90 4.27 -6.13
CA ALA A 22 5.05 4.42 -7.02
C ALA A 22 4.76 5.40 -8.17
N PHE A 23 3.57 5.30 -8.78
CA PHE A 23 3.14 6.19 -9.84
C PHE A 23 2.99 7.64 -9.37
N VAL A 24 2.32 7.85 -8.23
CA VAL A 24 2.16 9.18 -7.63
C VAL A 24 3.52 9.77 -7.22
N GLY A 25 4.37 8.98 -6.57
CA GLY A 25 5.71 9.41 -6.17
C GLY A 25 6.60 9.76 -7.36
N PHE A 26 6.54 8.99 -8.45
CA PHE A 26 7.22 9.32 -9.70
C PHE A 26 6.70 10.63 -10.32
N LEU A 27 5.37 10.84 -10.34
CA LEU A 27 4.77 12.08 -10.83
C LEU A 27 5.24 13.29 -10.01
N ILE A 28 5.23 13.20 -8.68
CA ILE A 28 5.72 14.28 -7.82
C ILE A 28 7.20 14.53 -8.09
N GLY A 29 8.01 13.48 -8.25
CA GLY A 29 9.44 13.62 -8.53
C GLY A 29 9.72 14.26 -9.90
N LYS A 30 8.84 14.03 -10.88
CA LYS A 30 8.92 14.60 -12.23
C LYS A 30 8.41 16.04 -12.30
N TYR A 31 7.30 16.37 -11.64
CA TYR A 31 6.61 17.66 -11.79
C TYR A 31 6.90 18.65 -10.66
N ALA A 32 7.28 18.17 -9.48
CA ALA A 32 7.64 18.98 -8.32
C ALA A 32 8.98 18.51 -7.71
N PRO A 33 10.08 18.53 -8.49
CA PRO A 33 11.39 18.10 -8.00
C PRO A 33 11.87 18.94 -6.80
N ASP A 34 11.45 20.20 -6.73
CA ASP A 34 11.76 21.09 -5.60
C ASP A 34 11.11 20.66 -4.29
N PHE A 35 9.99 19.92 -4.33
CA PHE A 35 9.38 19.34 -3.14
C PHE A 35 10.32 18.34 -2.46
N TYR A 36 10.95 17.47 -3.24
CA TYR A 36 11.96 16.53 -2.74
C TYR A 36 13.25 17.23 -2.36
N ARG A 37 13.67 18.27 -3.10
CA ARG A 37 14.87 19.05 -2.73
C ARG A 37 14.70 19.79 -1.41
N VAL A 38 13.53 20.34 -1.13
CA VAL A 38 13.24 20.99 0.17
C VAL A 38 13.10 19.95 1.28
N ALA A 39 12.33 18.88 1.05
CA ALA A 39 12.11 17.82 2.03
C ALA A 39 13.41 17.08 2.43
N PHE A 40 14.37 16.97 1.51
CA PHE A 40 15.66 16.33 1.73
C PHE A 40 16.84 17.33 1.73
N SER A 41 16.57 18.63 1.90
CA SER A 41 17.56 19.72 1.85
C SER A 41 18.73 19.60 2.84
N GLY A 42 18.55 18.84 3.93
CA GLY A 42 19.59 18.57 4.92
C GLY A 42 20.50 17.38 4.60
N VAL A 43 20.20 16.62 3.54
CA VAL A 43 21.00 15.48 3.10
C VAL A 43 21.70 15.91 1.82
N ASN A 44 23.03 15.91 1.80
CA ASN A 44 23.84 16.05 0.58
C ASN A 44 24.24 14.66 0.08
N PRO A 45 23.37 13.89 -0.59
CA PRO A 45 23.79 12.65 -1.22
C PRO A 45 24.34 12.90 -2.64
N PRO A 46 25.09 11.92 -3.21
CA PRO A 46 25.54 11.88 -4.62
C PRO A 46 24.32 11.93 -5.57
N PRO A 47 24.48 12.03 -6.92
CA PRO A 47 23.54 12.73 -7.81
C PRO A 47 22.07 12.45 -7.46
N PHE A 48 21.44 13.46 -6.86
CA PHE A 48 20.07 13.38 -6.36
C PHE A 48 19.13 13.47 -7.55
N ASP A 49 18.51 12.34 -7.91
CA ASP A 49 17.46 12.26 -8.94
C ASP A 49 16.07 12.22 -8.29
N PRO A 50 15.33 13.35 -8.24
CA PRO A 50 14.01 13.43 -7.61
C PRO A 50 12.98 12.42 -8.15
N PRO A 51 12.94 12.09 -9.46
CA PRO A 51 12.02 11.08 -9.98
C PRO A 51 12.27 9.67 -9.42
N VAL A 52 13.54 9.27 -9.28
CA VAL A 52 13.91 7.94 -8.78
C VAL A 52 13.61 7.85 -7.28
N LEU A 53 13.93 8.91 -6.53
CA LEU A 53 13.61 9.00 -5.11
C LEU A 53 12.10 8.97 -4.87
N GLY A 54 11.34 9.75 -5.65
CA GLY A 54 9.89 9.78 -5.56
C GLY A 54 9.26 8.42 -5.87
N LEU A 55 9.75 7.71 -6.88
CA LEU A 55 9.31 6.36 -7.21
C LEU A 55 9.58 5.37 -6.07
N ALA A 56 10.78 5.39 -5.48
CA ALA A 56 11.15 4.49 -4.39
C ALA A 56 10.32 4.77 -3.12
N LEU A 57 10.20 6.04 -2.73
CA LEU A 57 9.41 6.45 -1.56
C LEU A 57 7.93 6.15 -1.75
N GLY A 58 7.40 6.47 -2.94
CA GLY A 58 6.02 6.20 -3.31
C GLY A 58 5.70 4.71 -3.28
N LEU A 59 6.60 3.86 -3.79
CA LEU A 59 6.44 2.40 -3.78
C LEU A 59 6.38 1.86 -2.34
N VAL A 60 7.31 2.27 -1.48
CA VAL A 60 7.38 1.80 -0.09
C VAL A 60 6.15 2.27 0.71
N GLN A 61 5.77 3.54 0.58
CA GLN A 61 4.58 4.07 1.25
C GLN A 61 3.31 3.40 0.74
N GLY A 62 3.18 3.22 -0.58
CA GLY A 62 2.07 2.52 -1.20
C GLY A 62 1.96 1.06 -0.74
N LEU A 63 3.06 0.33 -0.66
CA LEU A 63 3.08 -1.05 -0.16
C LEU A 63 2.69 -1.13 1.31
N MET A 64 3.21 -0.24 2.16
CA MET A 64 2.89 -0.22 3.59
C MET A 64 1.40 0.06 3.82
N VAL A 65 0.84 1.04 3.12
CA VAL A 65 -0.61 1.34 3.18
C VAL A 65 -1.42 0.17 2.63
N GLY A 66 -1.03 -0.40 1.50
CA GLY A 66 -1.73 -1.53 0.88
C GLY A 66 -1.77 -2.77 1.75
N ILE A 67 -0.65 -3.12 2.40
CA ILE A 67 -0.58 -4.22 3.37
C ILE A 67 -1.45 -3.90 4.58
N GLY A 68 -1.36 -2.69 5.13
CA GLY A 68 -2.18 -2.26 6.27
C GLY A 68 -3.68 -2.38 6.00
N VAL A 69 -4.15 -1.85 4.86
CA VAL A 69 -5.55 -1.96 4.43
C VAL A 69 -5.95 -3.42 4.23
N GLY A 70 -5.09 -4.21 3.57
CA GLY A 70 -5.33 -5.64 3.36
C GLY A 70 -5.52 -6.40 4.67
N LEU A 71 -4.67 -6.15 5.67
CA LEU A 71 -4.78 -6.75 6.99
C LEU A 71 -6.07 -6.33 7.71
N ILE A 72 -6.46 -5.06 7.64
CA ILE A 72 -7.72 -4.57 8.22
C ILE A 72 -8.91 -5.28 7.60
N VAL A 73 -8.95 -5.42 6.28
CA VAL A 73 -10.02 -6.13 5.57
C VAL A 73 -10.08 -7.61 5.98
N VAL A 74 -8.93 -8.30 6.02
CA VAL A 74 -8.87 -9.70 6.44
C VAL A 74 -9.37 -9.87 7.88
N LEU A 75 -8.96 -8.98 8.79
CA LEU A 75 -9.40 -8.99 10.17
C LEU A 75 -10.91 -8.75 10.29
N ALA A 76 -11.45 -7.76 9.58
CA ALA A 76 -12.87 -7.43 9.59
C ALA A 76 -13.73 -8.59 9.07
N VAL A 77 -13.34 -9.22 7.95
CA VAL A 77 -14.05 -10.37 7.37
C VAL A 77 -13.99 -11.58 8.31
N THR A 78 -12.79 -11.90 8.82
CA THR A 78 -12.62 -13.03 9.76
C THR A 78 -13.43 -12.82 11.04
N TRP A 79 -13.52 -11.58 11.53
CA TRP A 79 -14.32 -11.23 12.69
C TRP A 79 -15.82 -11.31 12.44
N SER A 80 -16.28 -10.90 11.24
CA SER A 80 -17.68 -11.00 10.83
C SER A 80 -18.12 -12.47 10.69
N GLU A 81 -17.30 -13.33 10.07
CA GLU A 81 -17.60 -14.78 9.96
C GLU A 81 -17.76 -15.44 11.33
N LYS A 82 -16.97 -15.05 12.33
CA LYS A 82 -17.11 -15.57 13.70
C LYS A 82 -18.37 -15.10 14.43
N ARG A 83 -18.96 -13.98 13.99
CA ARG A 83 -20.13 -13.35 14.64
C ARG A 83 -21.45 -13.68 13.99
N LEU A 84 -21.45 -14.17 12.75
CA LEU A 84 -22.67 -14.57 12.06
C LEU A 84 -22.97 -16.04 12.40
N PRO A 85 -23.99 -16.34 13.23
CA PRO A 85 -24.48 -17.71 13.37
C PRO A 85 -24.96 -18.18 11.99
N VAL A 86 -24.45 -19.34 11.55
CA VAL A 86 -24.89 -20.00 10.33
C VAL A 86 -26.41 -20.19 10.44
N PRO A 87 -27.24 -19.63 9.53
CA PRO A 87 -28.66 -19.93 9.51
C PRO A 87 -28.79 -21.43 9.25
N GLU A 88 -29.30 -22.15 10.23
CA GLU A 88 -29.63 -23.56 10.11
C GLU A 88 -30.66 -23.67 8.98
N ARG A 89 -30.20 -24.03 7.76
CA ARG A 89 -31.12 -24.38 6.67
C ARG A 89 -31.81 -25.67 7.10
N SER A 90 -33.03 -25.52 7.59
CA SER A 90 -33.97 -26.62 7.69
C SER A 90 -34.34 -27.04 6.26
N THR A 91 -33.93 -28.27 5.94
CA THR A 91 -34.39 -29.17 4.86
C THR A 91 -34.26 -28.72 3.41
#